data_AF-A0A1B6IY12-F1
#
_entry.id   AF-A0A1B6IY12-F1
#
_cell.length_a   1.000
_cell.length_b   1.000
_cell.length_c   1.000
_cell.angle_alpha   90.00
_cell.angle_beta   90.00
_cell.angle_gamma   90.00
#
_symmetry.space_group_name_H-M   'P 1'
#
loop_
_entity.id
_entity.type
_entity.pdbx_description
1 polymer ?
#
loop_
_entity_poly.entity_id
_entity_poly.type
_entity_poly.pdbx_seq_one_letter_code
_entity_poly.pdbx_strand_id
1 'polypeptide(L)'
;LALPVLPSFRPSQEGGQGEPGTKGERGDPGLPGTDGIPGTEGPKGDKGTKGEAGPIGKRGRKGDKGDKGDQGVPGLDAPCPIGPDGLPLPGCGWRPPKDFSDTHTTPSSLSITPESPAEDYDDGGEEEYEEYPDPNTNNYQPTK
;
A
#
# COMPACT_ATOMS: atom_id res chain seq x y z
N LEU A 1 68.48 -128.33 25.27
CA LEU A 1 67.50 -127.40 25.88
C LEU A 1 67.42 -126.19 24.98
N ALA A 2 66.36 -126.08 24.16
CA ALA A 2 66.17 -124.95 23.26
C ALA A 2 65.38 -123.85 24.00
N LEU A 3 65.93 -122.64 24.08
CA LEU A 3 65.23 -121.48 24.61
C LEU A 3 64.20 -120.99 23.57
N PRO A 4 62.98 -120.59 23.96
CA PRO A 4 62.03 -120.03 23.01
C PRO A 4 62.49 -118.63 22.56
N VAL A 5 62.44 -118.40 21.26
CA VAL A 5 62.70 -117.09 20.64
C VAL A 5 61.56 -116.15 21.04
N LEU A 6 61.89 -115.01 21.67
CA LEU A 6 60.91 -113.98 22.01
C LEU A 6 60.37 -113.30 20.73
N PRO A 7 59.08 -112.95 20.66
CA PRO A 7 58.56 -112.21 19.52
C PRO A 7 59.17 -110.80 19.45
N SER A 8 59.72 -110.44 18.29
CA SER A 8 60.27 -109.12 18.02
C SER A 8 59.20 -108.04 18.11
N PHE A 9 59.38 -107.09 19.04
CA PHE A 9 58.56 -105.89 19.13
C PHE A 9 58.82 -105.02 17.90
N ARG A 10 57.81 -104.82 17.05
CA ARG A 10 57.87 -103.83 15.97
C ARG A 10 57.40 -102.49 16.54
N PRO A 11 58.16 -101.39 16.38
CA PRO A 11 57.69 -100.10 16.86
C PRO A 11 56.40 -99.73 16.12
N SER A 12 55.42 -99.19 16.86
CA SER A 12 54.17 -98.70 16.30
C SER A 12 54.49 -97.59 15.31
N GLN A 13 54.06 -97.78 14.06
CA GLN A 13 54.19 -96.79 13.00
C GLN A 13 53.45 -95.53 13.44
N GLU A 14 54.19 -94.46 13.70
CA GLU A 14 53.64 -93.17 14.12
C GLU A 14 52.66 -92.69 13.04
N GLY A 15 51.41 -92.43 13.43
CA GLY A 15 50.38 -91.97 12.52
C GLY A 15 50.78 -90.63 11.92
N GLY A 16 50.81 -90.55 10.59
CA GLY A 16 51.10 -89.30 9.88
C GLY A 16 50.16 -88.18 10.34
N GLN A 17 50.70 -86.98 10.49
CA GLN A 17 49.90 -85.80 10.84
C GLN A 17 48.80 -85.61 9.79
N GLY A 18 47.56 -85.45 10.24
CA GLY A 18 46.41 -85.27 9.36
C GLY A 18 46.59 -84.06 8.46
N GLU A 19 46.07 -84.13 7.23
CA GLU A 19 46.16 -83.03 6.29
C GLU A 19 45.48 -81.77 6.85
N PRO A 20 46.03 -80.57 6.58
CA PRO A 20 45.40 -79.33 6.97
C PRO A 20 43.96 -79.24 6.44
N GLY A 21 43.05 -78.73 7.27
CA GLY A 21 41.66 -78.53 6.87
C GLY A 21 41.56 -77.60 5.66
N THR A 22 40.57 -77.86 4.81
CA THR A 22 40.29 -77.00 3.65
C THR A 22 39.88 -75.61 4.11
N LYS A 23 40.31 -74.58 3.38
CA LYS A 23 39.90 -73.20 3.64
C LYS A 23 38.37 -73.09 3.53
N GLY A 24 37.76 -72.40 4.49
CA GLY A 24 36.32 -72.16 4.49
C GLY A 24 35.86 -71.40 3.25
N GLU A 25 34.59 -71.58 2.89
CA GLU A 25 33.97 -70.90 1.76
C GLU A 25 33.93 -69.37 1.98
N ARG A 26 33.91 -68.63 0.87
CA ARG A 26 33.76 -67.18 0.93
C ARG A 26 32.33 -66.86 1.38
N GLY A 27 32.19 -65.93 2.32
CA GLY A 27 30.87 -65.47 2.76
C GLY A 27 30.07 -64.82 1.64
N ASP A 28 28.75 -64.80 1.79
CA ASP A 28 27.83 -64.23 0.81
C ASP A 28 28.04 -62.72 0.63
N PRO A 29 27.70 -62.16 -0.55
CA PRO A 29 27.64 -60.72 -0.74
C PRO A 29 26.70 -60.05 0.26
N GLY A 30 27.03 -58.82 0.66
CA GLY A 30 26.16 -58.00 1.50
C GLY A 30 24.82 -57.71 0.82
N LEU A 31 23.81 -57.39 1.63
CA LEU A 31 22.50 -56.98 1.12
C LEU A 31 22.60 -55.66 0.34
N PRO A 32 21.74 -55.43 -0.66
CA PRO A 32 21.59 -54.13 -1.31
C PRO A 32 21.29 -53.02 -0.30
N GLY A 33 21.75 -51.80 -0.58
CA GLY A 33 21.40 -50.63 0.20
C GLY A 33 19.89 -50.34 0.15
N THR A 34 19.38 -49.64 1.16
CA THR A 34 17.98 -49.19 1.18
C THR A 34 17.77 -48.06 0.17
N ASP A 35 16.53 -47.94 -0.33
CA ASP A 35 16.14 -46.82 -1.17
C ASP A 35 16.37 -45.48 -0.47
N GLY A 36 16.66 -44.45 -1.26
CA GLY A 36 16.79 -43.08 -0.77
C GLY A 36 15.46 -42.52 -0.27
N ILE A 37 15.53 -41.56 0.66
CA ILE A 37 14.35 -40.85 1.15
C ILE A 37 13.75 -40.02 0.00
N PRO A 38 12.42 -40.04 -0.21
CA PRO A 38 11.77 -39.17 -1.18
C PRO A 38 12.12 -37.70 -0.98
N GLY A 39 12.18 -36.94 -2.08
CA GLY A 39 12.39 -35.49 -2.03
C GLY A 39 11.28 -34.79 -1.24
N THR A 40 11.59 -33.61 -0.71
CA THR A 40 10.61 -32.76 -0.03
C THR A 40 9.56 -32.23 -1.02
N GLU A 41 8.36 -31.96 -0.52
CA GLU A 41 7.33 -31.27 -1.29
C GLU A 41 7.86 -29.92 -1.80
N GLY A 42 7.47 -29.53 -3.02
CA GLY A 42 7.81 -28.22 -3.57
C GLY A 42 7.16 -27.07 -2.80
N PRO A 43 7.67 -25.84 -2.95
CA PRO A 43 7.03 -24.69 -2.32
C PRO A 43 5.61 -24.47 -2.87
N LYS A 44 4.72 -23.94 -2.01
CA LYS A 44 3.39 -23.50 -2.43
C LYS A 44 3.52 -22.41 -3.51
N GLY A 45 2.70 -22.49 -4.55
CA GLY A 45 2.66 -21.47 -5.61
C GLY A 45 2.27 -20.08 -5.08
N ASP A 46 2.65 -19.06 -5.84
CA ASP A 46 2.38 -17.66 -5.51
C ASP A 46 0.88 -17.35 -5.45
N LYS A 47 0.52 -16.36 -4.63
CA LYS A 47 -0.85 -15.86 -4.57
C LYS A 47 -1.21 -15.21 -5.92
N GLY A 48 -2.40 -15.51 -6.44
CA GLY A 48 -2.90 -14.89 -7.66
C GLY A 48 -2.97 -13.35 -7.57
N THR A 49 -2.89 -12.69 -8.72
CA THR A 49 -2.97 -11.22 -8.82
C THR A 49 -4.32 -10.69 -8.32
N LYS A 50 -4.33 -9.49 -7.74
CA LYS A 50 -5.57 -8.79 -7.39
C LYS A 50 -6.41 -8.60 -8.66
N GLY A 51 -7.71 -8.82 -8.56
CA GLY A 51 -8.64 -8.56 -9.66
C GLY A 51 -8.65 -7.09 -10.07
N GLU A 52 -9.07 -6.82 -11.31
CA GLU A 52 -9.19 -5.46 -11.84
C GLU A 52 -10.19 -4.63 -11.02
N ALA A 53 -9.99 -3.31 -11.00
CA ALA A 53 -10.94 -2.40 -10.37
C ALA A 53 -12.29 -2.46 -11.09
N GLY A 54 -13.38 -2.38 -10.32
CA GLY A 54 -14.72 -2.30 -10.89
C GLY A 54 -14.91 -1.02 -11.71
N PRO A 55 -15.88 -1.00 -12.65
CA PRO A 55 -16.15 0.19 -13.45
C PRO A 55 -16.62 1.36 -12.59
N ILE A 56 -16.32 2.58 -13.03
CA ILE A 56 -16.79 3.82 -12.40
C ILE A 56 -18.32 3.85 -12.39
N GLY A 57 -18.91 4.25 -11.26
CA GLY A 57 -20.35 4.38 -11.11
C GLY A 57 -20.97 5.37 -12.11
N LYS A 58 -22.25 5.17 -12.45
CA LYS A 58 -22.98 6.10 -13.33
C LYS A 58 -23.08 7.48 -12.67
N ARG A 59 -22.98 8.55 -13.46
CA ARG A 59 -23.22 9.92 -13.00
C ARG A 59 -24.61 10.04 -12.37
N GLY A 60 -24.71 10.76 -11.26
CA GLY A 60 -25.99 11.07 -10.62
C GLY A 60 -26.95 11.81 -11.55
N ARG A 61 -28.26 11.72 -11.28
CA ARG A 61 -29.28 12.48 -12.02
C ARG A 61 -29.09 13.97 -11.75
N LYS A 62 -29.39 14.79 -12.75
CA LYS A 62 -29.48 16.25 -12.57
C LYS A 62 -30.53 16.55 -11.49
N GLY A 63 -30.22 17.48 -10.59
CA GLY A 63 -31.18 17.95 -9.59
C GLY A 63 -32.40 18.61 -10.24
N ASP A 64 -33.50 18.64 -9.52
CA ASP A 64 -34.72 19.31 -9.95
C ASP A 64 -34.51 20.83 -10.07
N LYS A 65 -35.33 21.47 -10.92
CA LYS A 65 -35.31 22.92 -11.06
C LYS A 65 -35.80 23.54 -9.73
N GLY A 66 -35.11 24.58 -9.24
CA GLY A 66 -35.57 25.32 -8.07
C GLY A 66 -36.95 25.96 -8.29
N ASP A 67 -37.65 26.18 -7.17
CA ASP A 67 -38.97 26.80 -7.18
C ASP A 67 -38.92 28.23 -7.74
N LYS A 68 -40.08 28.68 -8.24
CA LYS A 68 -40.24 30.08 -8.67
C LYS A 68 -40.14 30.98 -7.44
N GLY A 69 -39.36 32.06 -7.53
CA GLY A 69 -39.31 33.06 -6.48
C GLY A 69 -40.67 33.72 -6.21
N ASP A 70 -40.85 34.18 -4.98
CA ASP A 70 -42.07 34.85 -4.54
C ASP A 70 -42.35 36.14 -5.34
N GLN A 71 -43.62 36.54 -5.39
CA GLN A 71 -44.03 37.79 -6.00
C GLN A 71 -43.48 38.98 -5.19
N GLY A 72 -42.92 39.98 -5.87
CA GLY A 72 -42.46 41.22 -5.24
C GLY A 72 -43.61 41.98 -4.56
N VAL A 73 -43.29 42.69 -3.48
CA VAL A 73 -44.27 43.52 -2.77
C VAL A 73 -44.85 44.61 -3.70
N PRO A 74 -46.17 44.88 -3.65
CA PRO A 74 -46.76 46.02 -4.35
C PRO A 74 -46.07 47.33 -3.97
N GLY A 75 -45.84 48.21 -4.95
CA GLY A 75 -45.32 49.55 -4.69
C GLY A 75 -46.35 50.36 -3.89
N LEU A 76 -45.89 51.10 -2.88
CA LEU A 76 -46.73 52.09 -2.21
C LEU A 76 -46.91 53.29 -3.15
N ASP A 77 -47.91 53.25 -4.02
CA ASP A 77 -48.30 54.39 -4.87
C ASP A 77 -49.07 55.46 -4.09
N ALA A 78 -48.79 55.61 -2.78
CA ALA A 78 -49.42 56.64 -1.96
C ALA A 78 -48.70 57.97 -2.18
N PRO A 79 -49.42 59.07 -2.54
CA PRO A 79 -48.81 60.38 -2.63
C PRO A 79 -48.22 60.76 -1.27
N CYS A 80 -46.97 61.21 -1.28
CA CYS A 80 -46.24 61.56 -0.06
C CYS A 80 -47.02 62.63 0.73
N PRO A 81 -47.26 62.44 2.03
CA PRO A 81 -47.86 63.49 2.86
C PRO A 81 -46.91 64.69 2.91
N ILE A 82 -47.45 65.86 2.55
CA ILE A 82 -46.75 67.15 2.62
C ILE A 82 -46.77 67.62 4.08
N GLY A 83 -45.59 67.97 4.59
CA GLY A 83 -45.40 68.52 5.92
C GLY A 83 -46.03 69.92 6.07
N PRO A 84 -46.12 70.43 7.31
CA PRO A 84 -46.70 71.76 7.58
C PRO A 84 -45.90 72.91 6.98
N ASP A 85 -44.64 72.65 6.60
CA ASP A 85 -43.71 73.53 5.89
C ASP A 85 -43.89 73.49 4.36
N GLY A 86 -44.83 72.68 3.85
CA GLY A 86 -45.00 72.46 2.41
C GLY A 86 -43.95 71.51 1.82
N LEU A 87 -43.07 70.94 2.66
CA LEU A 87 -42.01 70.04 2.21
C LEU A 87 -42.44 68.57 2.41
N PRO A 88 -42.07 67.67 1.48
CA PRO A 88 -42.31 66.24 1.65
C PRO A 88 -41.50 65.72 2.86
N LEU A 89 -42.12 64.89 3.71
CA LEU A 89 -41.47 64.38 4.92
C LEU A 89 -40.17 63.61 4.61
N PRO A 90 -39.10 63.74 5.41
CA PRO A 90 -37.88 62.97 5.21
C PRO A 90 -38.18 61.46 5.36
N GLY A 91 -37.91 60.68 4.31
CA GLY A 91 -38.14 59.23 4.26
C GLY A 91 -39.23 58.76 3.30
N CYS A 92 -39.99 59.67 2.68
CA CYS A 92 -40.83 59.30 1.54
C CYS A 92 -40.00 59.31 0.25
N GLY A 93 -39.92 58.14 -0.40
CA GLY A 93 -39.03 57.87 -1.50
C GLY A 93 -39.34 58.72 -2.73
N TRP A 94 -38.65 59.86 -2.87
CA TRP A 94 -38.60 60.58 -4.13
C TRP A 94 -37.90 59.70 -5.17
N ARG A 95 -38.69 59.12 -6.09
CA ARG A 95 -38.20 58.50 -7.31
C ARG A 95 -38.43 59.48 -8.46
N PRO A 96 -37.38 60.10 -9.04
CA PRO A 96 -37.57 61.00 -10.16
C PRO A 96 -38.15 60.24 -11.38
N PRO A 97 -39.00 60.88 -12.20
CA PRO A 97 -39.49 60.31 -13.45
C PRO A 97 -38.31 59.94 -14.37
N LYS A 98 -38.41 58.80 -15.05
CA LYS A 98 -37.34 58.20 -15.87
C LYS A 98 -36.96 58.96 -17.14
N ASP A 99 -37.53 60.14 -17.39
CA ASP A 99 -37.34 60.86 -18.65
C ASP A 99 -36.31 62.01 -18.56
N PHE A 100 -35.63 62.15 -17.43
CA PHE A 100 -34.46 63.04 -17.27
C PHE A 100 -33.17 62.23 -17.24
N SER A 101 -32.94 61.42 -18.27
CA SER A 101 -31.71 60.69 -18.47
C SER A 101 -30.86 61.30 -19.59
N ASP A 102 -30.69 62.61 -19.63
CA ASP A 102 -29.69 63.22 -20.52
C ASP A 102 -29.12 64.50 -19.90
N THR A 103 -27.79 64.61 -19.97
CA THR A 103 -26.95 65.74 -19.55
C THR A 103 -26.62 65.87 -18.07
N HIS A 104 -25.70 65.01 -17.59
CA HIS A 104 -24.52 65.52 -16.89
C HIS A 104 -23.31 64.69 -17.31
N THR A 105 -22.71 65.12 -18.42
CA THR A 105 -21.31 64.89 -18.74
C THR A 105 -20.47 65.21 -17.51
N THR A 106 -19.80 64.17 -17.04
CA THR A 106 -18.71 64.16 -16.07
C THR A 106 -17.63 65.17 -16.43
N PRO A 107 -17.14 65.99 -15.47
CA PRO A 107 -15.77 66.49 -15.52
C PRO A 107 -14.88 65.66 -14.60
N SER A 108 -13.80 65.18 -15.19
CA SER A 108 -12.70 64.40 -14.61
C SER A 108 -12.05 65.00 -13.37
N SER A 109 -11.64 64.13 -12.45
CA SER A 109 -10.29 64.11 -11.86
C SER A 109 -10.04 62.65 -11.44
N LEU A 110 -9.37 61.82 -12.26
CA LEU A 110 -7.92 61.66 -12.33
C LEU A 110 -7.22 61.60 -10.96
N SER A 111 -6.39 60.55 -10.87
CA SER A 111 -5.35 60.20 -9.88
C SER A 111 -5.79 59.80 -8.47
N ILE A 112 -5.99 58.49 -8.26
CA ILE A 112 -5.01 57.67 -7.52
C ILE A 112 -4.88 56.35 -8.29
N THR A 113 -3.74 56.19 -8.94
CA THR A 113 -3.19 54.89 -9.33
C THR A 113 -2.99 54.06 -8.06
N PRO A 114 -3.38 52.78 -7.97
CA PRO A 114 -2.73 51.90 -7.01
C PRO A 114 -1.28 51.77 -7.45
N GLU A 115 -0.42 52.50 -6.74
CA GLU A 115 1.02 52.47 -6.87
C GLU A 115 1.51 51.06 -6.59
N SER A 116 2.08 50.46 -7.64
CA SER A 116 3.19 49.51 -7.73
C SER A 116 3.23 48.20 -6.89
N PRO A 117 3.68 47.10 -7.54
CA PRO A 117 3.97 45.81 -6.91
C PRO A 117 5.41 45.73 -6.41
N ALA A 118 5.57 45.55 -5.11
CA ALA A 118 6.74 44.99 -4.43
C ALA A 118 6.22 44.69 -3.01
N GLU A 119 6.39 43.53 -2.38
CA GLU A 119 7.55 42.65 -2.25
C GLU A 119 7.00 41.22 -2.05
N ASP A 120 7.42 40.23 -2.84
CA ASP A 120 8.40 39.24 -2.40
C ASP A 120 8.18 38.77 -0.96
N TYR A 121 7.27 37.80 -0.78
CA TYR A 121 7.19 36.96 0.43
C TYR A 121 6.97 35.51 0.01
N ASP A 122 8.11 34.85 -0.15
CA ASP A 122 8.45 33.49 0.29
C ASP A 122 7.55 32.32 -0.16
N ASP A 123 8.07 31.60 -1.15
CA ASP A 123 7.82 30.19 -1.46
C ASP A 123 8.22 29.31 -0.26
N GLY A 124 7.32 29.20 0.71
CA GLY A 124 7.48 28.38 1.91
C GLY A 124 6.60 27.13 1.86
N GLY A 125 6.84 26.26 0.88
CA GLY A 125 6.30 24.90 0.86
C GLY A 125 7.06 24.01 1.83
N GLU A 126 6.78 24.10 3.13
CA GLU A 126 7.21 23.08 4.10
C GLU A 126 6.14 21.99 4.21
N GLU A 127 6.21 21.05 3.27
CA GLU A 127 5.72 19.70 3.47
C GLU A 127 6.80 18.90 4.24
N GLU A 128 6.89 19.10 5.55
CA GLU A 128 7.68 18.20 6.41
C GLU A 128 6.80 17.01 6.82
N TYR A 129 6.97 15.96 6.03
CA TYR A 129 6.74 14.55 6.33
C TYR A 129 6.78 14.20 7.83
N GLU A 130 5.78 13.45 8.31
CA GLU A 130 5.95 12.66 9.53
C GLU A 130 6.97 11.55 9.24
N GLU A 131 8.22 11.73 9.68
CA GLU A 131 9.21 10.66 9.70
C GLU A 131 8.78 9.61 10.73
N TYR A 132 8.16 8.53 10.24
CA TYR A 132 7.98 7.31 11.02
C TYR A 132 9.37 6.79 11.43
N PRO A 133 9.61 6.48 12.72
CA PRO A 133 10.85 5.85 13.12
C PRO A 133 10.96 4.49 12.43
N ASP A 134 11.97 4.35 11.58
CA ASP A 134 12.28 3.13 10.84
C ASP A 134 12.53 1.98 11.83
N PRO A 135 11.72 0.90 11.85
CA PRO A 135 11.93 -0.23 12.76
C PRO A 135 13.14 -1.09 12.37
N ASN A 136 14.01 -0.61 11.48
CA ASN A 136 15.04 -1.42 10.84
C ASN A 136 16.44 -0.81 10.84
N THR A 137 16.78 0.06 11.79
CA THR A 137 18.19 0.21 12.19
C THR A 137 18.55 -0.96 13.11
N ASN A 138 18.63 -2.14 12.52
CA ASN A 138 19.12 -3.34 13.18
C ASN A 138 20.64 -3.19 13.32
N ASN A 139 21.06 -2.53 14.40
CA ASN A 139 22.43 -2.60 14.86
C ASN A 139 22.68 -4.02 15.37
N TYR A 140 23.02 -4.92 14.45
CA TYR A 140 23.54 -6.23 14.75
C TYR A 140 24.71 -6.50 13.83
N GLN A 141 25.92 -6.20 14.31
CA GLN A 141 27.15 -6.75 13.75
C GLN A 141 27.26 -8.23 14.18
N PRO A 142 27.32 -9.21 13.26
CA PRO A 142 27.94 -10.48 13.59
C PRO A 142 29.46 -10.28 13.48
N THR A 143 30.13 -10.25 14.62
CA THR A 143 31.59 -10.41 14.72
C THR A 143 31.98 -11.75 14.10
N LYS A 144 32.92 -11.74 13.15
CA LYS A 144 33.67 -12.93 12.73
C LYS A 144 35.04 -12.91 13.40
#